data_AF-G8TY90-F1
#
_entry.id   AF-G8TY90-F1
#
_cell.length_a   1.000
_cell.length_b   1.000
_cell.length_c   1.000
_cell.angle_alpha   90.00
_cell.angle_beta   90.00
_cell.angle_gamma   90.00
#
_symmetry.space_group_name_H-M   'P 1'
#
loop_
_entity.id
_entity.type
_entity.pdbx_description
1 polymer ?
#
loop_
_entity_poly.entity_id
_entity_poly.type
_entity_poly.pdbx_seq_one_letter_code
_entity_poly.pdbx_strand_id
1 'polypeptide(L)'
;MISGWHIVHLPVRLTGRSRPVTVVEQVIVSWPDLWVAGFLLASPPFRFRFLPARQDLRITVTGVEIPSLKVIERRPRRWVREQQKAQKWWQNWPVESGDGQMVGRVKDFFFDEKSLAITHVVISRGIVGDLLSGAWVLEREALQFTDEGIKLLGAGAP
;
A
#
# COMPACT_ATOMS: atom_id res chain seq x y z
N MET A 1 -7.97 4.19 12.04
CA MET A 1 -8.64 3.08 11.33
C MET A 1 -7.57 2.50 10.43
N ILE A 2 -7.47 1.18 10.40
CA ILE A 2 -6.43 0.49 9.64
C ILE A 2 -7.03 0.10 8.30
N SER A 3 -6.35 0.50 7.22
CA SER A 3 -6.77 0.26 5.86
C SER A 3 -5.78 -0.58 5.06
N GLY A 4 -6.26 -1.41 4.14
CA GLY A 4 -5.44 -2.22 3.22
C GLY A 4 -5.89 -2.02 1.77
N TRP A 5 -5.92 -3.10 0.98
CA TRP A 5 -6.38 -3.05 -0.42
C TRP A 5 -7.84 -2.65 -0.60
N HIS A 6 -8.67 -2.68 0.46
CA HIS A 6 -10.06 -2.21 0.34
C HIS A 6 -10.18 -0.74 0.00
N ILE A 7 -9.09 0.04 0.07
CA ILE A 7 -9.05 1.40 -0.46
C ILE A 7 -9.07 1.41 -2.00
N VAL A 8 -8.62 0.35 -2.65
CA VAL A 8 -8.78 0.19 -4.09
C VAL A 8 -10.28 0.22 -4.43
N HIS A 9 -10.63 0.96 -5.47
CA HIS A 9 -11.99 1.30 -5.89
C HIS A 9 -12.78 2.25 -4.96
N LEU A 10 -12.18 2.76 -3.88
CA LEU A 10 -12.84 3.82 -3.12
C LEU A 10 -13.01 5.08 -3.98
N PRO A 11 -14.17 5.76 -3.88
CA PRO A 11 -14.41 6.99 -4.62
C PRO A 11 -13.56 8.13 -4.08
N VAL A 12 -13.02 8.93 -4.99
CA VAL A 12 -12.37 10.21 -4.69
C VAL A 12 -13.39 11.33 -4.91
N ARG A 13 -13.63 12.15 -3.88
CA ARG A 13 -14.65 13.21 -3.86
C ARG A 13 -14.04 14.53 -3.43
N LEU A 14 -14.65 15.63 -3.89
CA LEU A 14 -14.37 16.94 -3.31
C LEU A 14 -15.06 17.04 -1.95
N THR A 15 -14.39 17.62 -0.95
CA THR A 15 -14.98 17.84 0.39
C THR A 15 -16.33 18.56 0.27
N GLY A 16 -17.35 18.02 0.92
CA GLY A 16 -18.73 18.55 0.87
C GLY A 16 -19.52 18.20 -0.40
N ARG A 17 -18.98 17.38 -1.31
CA ARG A 17 -19.71 16.89 -2.51
C ARG A 17 -19.94 15.38 -2.45
N SER A 18 -21.16 14.97 -2.79
CA SER A 18 -21.56 13.55 -2.82
C SER A 18 -21.07 12.81 -4.07
N ARG A 19 -20.94 13.51 -5.21
CA ARG A 19 -20.56 12.88 -6.49
C ARG A 19 -19.04 12.60 -6.55
N PRO A 20 -18.63 11.36 -6.87
CA PRO A 20 -17.23 11.03 -7.11
C PRO A 20 -16.71 11.66 -8.38
N VAL A 21 -15.44 12.07 -8.32
CA VAL A 21 -14.67 12.58 -9.45
C VAL A 21 -14.01 11.42 -10.19
N THR A 22 -13.51 10.44 -9.43
CA THR A 22 -12.88 9.21 -9.90
C THR A 22 -12.84 8.20 -8.76
N VAL A 23 -12.13 7.08 -8.92
CA VAL A 23 -11.87 6.08 -7.89
C VAL A 23 -10.36 5.83 -7.76
N VAL A 24 -9.93 5.32 -6.61
CA VAL A 24 -8.57 4.83 -6.41
C VAL A 24 -8.39 3.54 -7.22
N GLU A 25 -7.32 3.44 -8.00
CA GLU A 25 -6.95 2.24 -8.75
C GLU A 25 -5.86 1.46 -8.02
N GLN A 26 -4.94 2.16 -7.36
CA GLN A 26 -3.83 1.53 -6.66
C GLN A 26 -3.30 2.43 -5.55
N VAL A 27 -2.88 1.82 -4.44
CA VAL A 27 -2.11 2.49 -3.38
C VAL A 27 -0.62 2.40 -3.74
N ILE A 28 0.09 3.52 -3.71
CA ILE A 28 1.53 3.60 -3.92
C ILE A 28 2.20 3.80 -2.55
N VAL A 29 3.05 2.85 -2.18
CA VAL A 29 3.86 2.84 -0.97
C VAL A 29 5.31 3.22 -1.29
N SER A 30 5.91 4.08 -0.47
CA SER A 30 7.34 4.33 -0.43
C SER A 30 8.01 3.17 0.30
N TRP A 31 8.71 2.33 -0.45
CA TRP A 31 9.58 1.29 0.09
C TRP A 31 11.04 1.76 -0.01
N PRO A 32 11.90 1.49 0.99
CA PRO A 32 11.66 0.71 2.20
C PRO A 32 11.06 1.52 3.37
N ASP A 33 10.71 2.79 3.19
CA ASP A 33 10.32 3.68 4.30
C ASP A 33 9.00 3.32 4.99
N LEU A 34 8.15 2.52 4.34
CA LEU A 34 6.86 2.04 4.85
C LEU A 34 5.82 3.16 5.08
N TRP A 35 5.69 4.06 4.12
CA TRP A 35 4.63 5.09 4.09
C TRP A 35 3.83 5.04 2.81
N VAL A 36 2.54 5.35 2.85
CA VAL A 36 1.77 5.58 1.62
C VAL A 36 2.23 6.90 1.00
N ALA A 37 2.83 6.81 -0.19
CA ALA A 37 3.24 7.97 -0.99
C ALA A 37 2.05 8.63 -1.70
N GLY A 38 0.99 7.87 -1.98
CA GLY A 38 -0.25 8.37 -2.55
C GLY A 38 -1.05 7.30 -3.27
N PHE A 39 -1.94 7.74 -4.16
CA PHE A 39 -2.92 6.88 -4.83
C PHE A 39 -2.89 7.12 -6.33
N LEU A 40 -2.73 6.05 -7.11
CA LEU A 40 -3.04 6.08 -8.53
C LEU A 40 -4.56 6.11 -8.69
N LEU A 41 -5.06 7.00 -9.53
CA LEU A 41 -6.49 7.17 -9.75
C LEU A 41 -6.90 6.61 -11.11
N ALA A 42 -8.08 5.99 -11.14
CA ALA A 42 -8.70 5.54 -12.37
C ALA A 42 -8.79 6.70 -13.35
N SER A 43 -8.28 6.46 -14.56
CA SER A 43 -8.12 7.51 -15.55
C SER A 43 -8.34 6.99 -16.96
N PRO A 44 -8.81 7.85 -17.88
CA PRO A 44 -8.83 7.51 -19.30
C PRO A 44 -7.43 7.10 -19.80
N PRO A 45 -7.36 6.31 -20.89
CA PRO A 45 -6.09 5.95 -21.51
C PRO A 45 -5.17 7.16 -21.68
N PHE A 46 -3.90 6.99 -21.36
CA PHE A 46 -2.84 8.01 -21.50
C PHE A 46 -2.94 9.24 -20.57
N ARG A 47 -3.88 9.29 -19.62
CA ARG A 47 -4.01 10.42 -18.67
C ARG A 47 -3.85 9.97 -17.23
N PHE A 48 -2.68 9.47 -16.84
CA PHE A 48 -2.47 8.94 -15.50
C PHE A 48 -2.51 10.03 -14.43
N ARG A 49 -3.45 9.90 -13.50
CA ARG A 49 -3.67 10.81 -12.38
C ARG A 49 -3.13 10.18 -11.10
N PHE A 50 -2.40 10.98 -10.35
CA PHE A 50 -1.85 10.59 -9.07
C PHE A 50 -2.31 11.58 -8.00
N LEU A 51 -2.80 11.05 -6.90
CA LEU A 51 -3.14 11.80 -5.71
C LEU A 51 -2.03 11.59 -4.67
N PRO A 52 -1.12 12.54 -4.47
CA PRO A 52 -0.09 12.42 -3.44
C PRO A 52 -0.72 12.36 -2.04
N ALA A 53 -0.09 11.58 -1.17
CA ALA A 53 -0.39 11.58 0.26
C ALA A 53 0.02 12.93 0.86
N ARG A 54 -0.96 13.76 1.20
CA ARG A 54 -0.78 15.10 1.77
C ARG A 54 -1.69 15.26 2.99
N GLN A 55 -1.36 16.21 3.88
CA GLN A 55 -2.10 16.42 5.14
C GLN A 55 -3.55 16.88 4.95
N ASP A 56 -3.89 17.41 3.77
CA ASP A 56 -5.22 17.90 3.42
C ASP A 56 -6.15 16.83 2.83
N LEU A 57 -5.66 15.60 2.66
CA LEU A 57 -6.45 14.43 2.27
C LEU A 57 -7.08 13.79 3.50
N ARG A 58 -8.36 13.41 3.38
CA ARG A 58 -9.06 12.62 4.39
C ARG A 58 -9.56 11.30 3.81
N ILE A 59 -9.10 10.20 4.38
CA ILE A 59 -9.66 8.87 4.08
C ILE A 59 -10.82 8.62 5.03
N THR A 60 -11.94 8.16 4.47
CA THR A 60 -13.14 7.80 5.20
C THR A 60 -13.63 6.43 4.74
N VAL A 61 -14.51 5.82 5.53
CA VAL A 61 -15.18 4.56 5.16
C VAL A 61 -15.89 4.64 3.80
N THR A 62 -16.33 5.83 3.40
CA THR A 62 -17.09 6.03 2.16
C THR A 62 -16.26 6.51 0.98
N GLY A 63 -14.98 6.79 1.16
CA GLY A 63 -14.12 7.33 0.12
C GLY A 63 -13.00 8.24 0.60
N VAL A 64 -12.23 8.72 -0.36
CA VAL A 64 -11.15 9.68 -0.18
C VAL A 64 -11.66 11.08 -0.49
N GLU A 65 -11.59 11.98 0.49
CA GLU A 65 -11.97 13.37 0.34
C GLU A 65 -10.75 14.24 0.09
N ILE A 66 -10.86 15.13 -0.90
CA ILE A 66 -9.82 16.10 -1.26
C ILE A 66 -10.42 17.52 -1.30
N PRO A 67 -9.66 18.55 -0.94
CA PRO A 67 -10.18 19.91 -0.88
C PRO A 67 -10.40 20.52 -2.27
N SER A 68 -9.62 20.12 -3.27
CA SER A 68 -9.74 20.61 -4.64
C SER A 68 -9.15 19.64 -5.65
N LEU A 69 -9.54 19.74 -6.93
CA LEU A 69 -8.94 18.94 -8.00
C LEU A 69 -7.47 19.29 -8.28
N LYS A 70 -6.99 20.45 -7.80
CA LYS A 70 -5.61 20.92 -8.05
C LYS A 70 -4.56 20.06 -7.33
N VAL A 71 -4.97 19.30 -6.31
CA VAL A 71 -4.07 18.37 -5.61
C VAL A 71 -3.77 17.12 -6.43
N ILE A 72 -4.57 16.83 -7.47
CA ILE A 72 -4.36 15.69 -8.36
C ILE A 72 -3.31 16.06 -9.40
N GLU A 73 -2.21 15.31 -9.39
CA GLU A 73 -1.09 15.49 -10.29
C GLU A 73 -1.25 14.61 -11.53
N ARG A 74 -0.73 15.08 -12.67
CA ARG A 74 -0.58 14.25 -13.87
C ARG A 74 0.81 13.66 -13.89
N ARG A 75 0.90 12.35 -14.10
CA ARG A 75 2.18 11.64 -14.19
C ARG A 75 2.35 10.96 -15.54
N PRO A 76 3.58 10.90 -16.08
CA PRO A 76 3.83 10.21 -17.34
C PRO A 76 3.67 8.69 -17.17
N ARG A 77 3.33 7.99 -18.26
CA ARG A 77 3.17 6.52 -18.25
C ARG A 77 4.39 5.78 -17.72
N ARG A 78 5.59 6.29 -18.02
CA ARG A 78 6.87 5.71 -17.57
C ARG A 78 6.94 5.68 -16.04
N TRP A 79 6.61 6.80 -15.39
CA TRP A 79 6.59 6.90 -13.93
C TRP A 79 5.63 5.88 -13.32
N VAL A 80 4.42 5.74 -13.86
CA VAL A 80 3.43 4.76 -13.36
C VAL A 80 3.97 3.32 -13.47
N ARG A 81 4.60 2.97 -14.59
CA ARG A 81 5.21 1.65 -14.78
C ARG A 81 6.34 1.40 -13.80
N GLU A 82 7.18 2.39 -13.52
CA GLU A 82 8.27 2.29 -12.54
C GLU A 82 7.71 2.06 -11.14
N GLN A 83 6.68 2.81 -10.73
CA GLN A 83 6.01 2.60 -9.45
C GLN A 83 5.36 1.21 -9.36
N GLN A 84 4.61 0.79 -10.38
CA GLN A 84 3.98 -0.54 -10.41
C GLN A 84 5.00 -1.67 -10.38
N LYS A 85 6.12 -1.53 -11.09
CA LYS A 85 7.22 -2.50 -11.06
C LYS A 85 7.82 -2.58 -9.66
N ALA A 86 8.09 -1.44 -9.02
CA ALA A 86 8.59 -1.38 -7.65
C ALA A 86 7.60 -2.02 -6.65
N GLN A 87 6.31 -1.70 -6.73
CA GLN A 87 5.29 -2.32 -5.87
C GLN A 87 5.27 -3.84 -6.03
N LYS A 88 5.22 -4.34 -7.28
CA LYS A 88 5.18 -5.79 -7.53
C LYS A 88 6.44 -6.50 -7.03
N TRP A 89 7.58 -5.84 -7.13
CA TRP A 89 8.86 -6.33 -6.64
C TRP A 89 8.84 -6.50 -5.12
N TRP A 90 8.45 -5.46 -4.39
CA TRP A 90 8.33 -5.50 -2.93
C TRP A 90 7.22 -6.46 -2.44
N GLN A 91 6.06 -6.50 -3.11
CA GLN A 91 4.93 -7.42 -2.84
C GLN A 91 5.20 -8.89 -3.20
N ASN A 92 6.42 -9.26 -3.57
CA ASN A 92 6.81 -10.67 -3.70
C ASN A 92 8.17 -10.93 -3.07
N TRP A 93 8.67 -9.95 -2.32
CA TRP A 93 10.00 -10.00 -1.75
C TRP A 93 10.05 -11.09 -0.66
N PRO A 94 11.09 -11.96 -0.67
CA PRO A 94 11.24 -12.99 0.35
C PRO A 94 11.46 -12.37 1.72
N VAL A 95 10.73 -12.88 2.72
CA VAL A 95 10.96 -12.55 4.11
C VAL A 95 11.73 -13.69 4.75
N GLU A 96 12.87 -13.37 5.34
CA GLU A 96 13.77 -14.32 5.98
C GLU A 96 13.70 -14.21 7.50
N SER A 97 13.88 -15.33 8.18
CA SER A 97 14.09 -15.39 9.63
C SER A 97 15.49 -14.91 10.00
N GLY A 98 15.74 -14.72 11.30
CA GLY A 98 17.08 -14.41 11.81
C GLY A 98 18.14 -15.43 11.42
N ASP A 99 17.75 -16.69 11.20
CA ASP A 99 18.62 -17.80 10.78
C ASP A 99 18.80 -17.88 9.25
N GLY A 100 18.26 -16.92 8.50
CA GLY A 100 18.34 -16.86 7.04
C GLY A 100 17.39 -17.83 6.32
N GLN A 101 16.52 -18.56 7.03
CA GLN A 101 15.51 -19.38 6.38
C GLN A 101 14.36 -18.51 5.87
N MET A 102 13.93 -18.77 4.62
CA MET A 102 12.76 -18.10 4.05
C MET A 102 11.49 -18.52 4.78
N VAL A 103 10.79 -17.54 5.32
CA VAL A 103 9.54 -17.70 6.08
C VAL A 103 8.32 -17.54 5.17
N GLY A 104 8.44 -16.67 4.16
CA GLY A 104 7.35 -16.39 3.24
C GLY A 104 7.68 -15.26 2.29
N ARG A 105 6.66 -14.66 1.69
CA ARG A 105 6.78 -13.47 0.84
C ARG A 105 5.82 -12.41 1.30
N VAL A 106 6.22 -11.14 1.21
CA VAL A 106 5.25 -10.04 1.35
C VAL A 106 4.12 -10.29 0.35
N LYS A 107 2.89 -10.12 0.81
CA LYS A 107 1.67 -10.26 0.02
C LYS A 107 0.92 -8.94 0.01
N ASP A 108 0.84 -8.32 1.18
CA ASP A 108 0.03 -7.14 1.40
C ASP A 108 0.55 -6.32 2.60
N PHE A 109 -0.11 -5.22 2.91
CA PHE A 109 0.15 -4.32 4.02
C PHE A 109 -1.14 -3.68 4.52
N PHE A 110 -1.09 -3.20 5.75
CA PHE A 110 -2.12 -2.37 6.33
C PHE A 110 -1.51 -1.06 6.83
N PHE A 111 -2.24 0.05 6.70
CA PHE A 111 -1.76 1.37 7.08
C PHE A 111 -2.79 2.15 7.88
N ASP A 112 -2.33 3.05 8.74
CA ASP A 112 -3.23 3.95 9.47
C ASP A 112 -3.68 5.08 8.55
N GLU A 113 -4.99 5.27 8.43
CA GLU A 113 -5.59 6.23 7.49
C GLU A 113 -5.29 7.71 7.79
N LYS A 114 -4.90 8.04 9.03
CA LYS A 114 -4.62 9.41 9.44
C LYS A 114 -3.16 9.77 9.18
N SER A 115 -2.26 8.90 9.63
CA SER A 115 -0.81 9.10 9.50
C SER A 115 -0.27 8.63 8.16
N LEU A 116 -0.96 7.70 7.49
CA LEU A 116 -0.54 7.03 6.26
C LEU A 116 0.71 6.15 6.43
N ALA A 117 1.08 5.86 7.68
CA ALA A 117 2.13 4.91 8.02
C ALA A 117 1.64 3.47 7.81
N ILE A 118 2.43 2.63 7.16
CA ILE A 118 2.19 1.19 7.15
C ILE A 118 2.40 0.68 8.58
N THR A 119 1.37 0.09 9.17
CA THR A 119 1.40 -0.45 10.54
C THR A 119 1.69 -1.94 10.55
N HIS A 120 1.19 -2.67 9.55
CA HIS A 120 1.36 -4.11 9.45
C HIS A 120 1.69 -4.54 8.02
N VAL A 121 2.38 -5.67 7.90
CA VAL A 121 2.72 -6.31 6.64
C VAL A 121 2.18 -7.73 6.67
N VAL A 122 1.54 -8.12 5.57
CA VAL A 122 0.98 -9.45 5.39
C VAL A 122 1.98 -10.30 4.64
N ILE A 123 2.33 -11.45 5.21
CA ILE A 123 3.28 -12.40 4.65
C ILE A 123 2.54 -13.67 4.25
N SER A 124 2.59 -14.00 2.96
CA SER A 124 2.13 -15.27 2.43
C SER A 124 3.13 -16.38 2.72
N ARG A 125 2.62 -17.51 3.19
CA ARG A 125 3.39 -18.76 3.36
C ARG A 125 3.23 -19.70 2.15
N GLY A 126 2.76 -19.17 1.02
CA GLY A 126 2.35 -19.94 -0.15
C GLY A 126 0.87 -20.34 -0.10
N ILE A 127 0.33 -20.76 -1.24
CA ILE A 127 -1.12 -20.98 -1.42
C ILE A 127 -1.67 -21.97 -0.38
N VAL A 128 -1.02 -23.10 -0.19
CA VAL A 128 -1.47 -24.14 0.75
C VAL A 128 -1.39 -23.66 2.19
N GLY A 129 -0.28 -22.98 2.56
CA GLY A 129 -0.10 -22.45 3.91
C GLY A 129 -1.12 -21.36 4.25
N ASP A 130 -1.39 -20.45 3.31
CA ASP A 130 -2.39 -19.39 3.45
C ASP A 130 -3.80 -19.96 3.58
N LEU A 131 -4.13 -21.06 2.88
CA LEU A 131 -5.44 -21.70 2.95
C LEU A 131 -5.68 -22.47 4.25
N LEU A 132 -4.65 -23.17 4.75
CA LEU A 132 -4.79 -24.00 5.94
C LEU A 132 -4.73 -23.18 7.23
N SER A 133 -3.86 -22.18 7.27
CA SER A 133 -3.47 -21.52 8.50
C SER A 133 -3.49 -19.99 8.41
N GLY A 134 -3.92 -19.42 7.27
CA GLY A 134 -3.93 -17.99 7.02
C GLY A 134 -2.57 -17.42 6.62
N ALA A 135 -2.56 -16.21 6.08
CA ALA A 135 -1.33 -15.43 5.93
C ALA A 135 -0.92 -14.85 7.30
N TRP A 136 0.37 -14.62 7.51
CA TRP A 136 0.83 -13.92 8.70
C TRP A 136 0.59 -12.43 8.56
N VAL A 137 0.18 -11.78 9.65
CA VAL A 137 0.04 -10.32 9.73
C VAL A 137 0.95 -9.87 10.84
N LEU A 138 2.04 -9.20 10.47
CA LEU A 138 3.08 -8.77 11.40
C LEU A 138 3.10 -7.26 11.52
N GLU A 139 3.32 -6.75 12.72
CA GLU A 139 3.60 -5.33 12.94
C GLU A 139 4.88 -4.93 12.18
N ARG A 140 4.94 -3.69 11.69
CA ARG A 140 6.11 -3.22 10.94
C ARG A 140 7.40 -3.32 11.76
N GLU A 141 7.31 -3.16 13.08
CA GLU A 141 8.44 -3.19 14.01
C GLU A 141 9.07 -4.59 14.13
N ALA A 142 8.32 -5.64 13.81
CA ALA A 142 8.83 -7.01 13.75
C ALA A 142 9.66 -7.28 12.48
N LEU A 143 9.74 -6.31 11.56
CA LEU A 143 10.39 -6.46 10.26
C LEU A 143 11.47 -5.40 10.07
N GLN A 144 12.62 -5.84 9.58
CA GLN A 144 13.68 -4.97 9.10
C GLN A 144 13.67 -4.96 7.58
N PHE A 145 13.47 -3.78 6.99
CA PHE A 145 13.55 -3.56 5.55
C PHE A 145 14.92 -2.96 5.20
N THR A 146 15.65 -3.63 4.32
CA THR A 146 16.92 -3.16 3.76
C THR A 146 16.90 -3.29 2.24
N ASP A 147 17.89 -2.71 1.55
CA ASP A 147 18.05 -2.89 0.11
C ASP A 147 18.37 -4.34 -0.28
N GLU A 148 18.89 -5.13 0.67
CA GLU A 148 19.23 -6.54 0.51
C GLU A 148 18.05 -7.46 0.83
N GLY A 149 17.09 -7.00 1.63
CA GLY A 149 15.80 -7.63 1.75
C GLY A 149 15.04 -7.37 3.03
N ILE A 150 14.15 -8.31 3.37
CA ILE A 150 13.25 -8.19 4.51
C ILE A 150 13.56 -9.30 5.50
N LYS A 151 13.89 -8.92 6.73
CA LYS A 151 14.21 -9.86 7.81
C LYS A 151 13.21 -9.72 8.95
N LEU A 152 12.82 -10.85 9.50
CA LEU A 152 12.06 -10.93 10.74
C LEU A 152 13.00 -10.69 11.92
N LEU A 153 12.71 -9.68 12.72
CA LEU A 153 13.36 -9.44 13.99
C LEU A 153 12.70 -10.35 15.04
N GLY A 154 13.49 -11.19 15.71
CA GLY A 154 13.02 -12.39 16.42
C GLY A 154 11.89 -12.22 17.45
N ALA A 155 11.16 -13.34 17.64
CA ALA A 155 10.07 -13.63 18.59
C ALA A 155 8.64 -13.14 18.26
N GLY A 156 8.39 -12.67 17.03
CA GLY A 156 7.04 -12.34 16.54
C GLY A 156 6.44 -13.34 15.54
N ALA A 157 7.06 -14.51 15.35
CA ALA A 157 6.45 -15.58 14.56
C ALA A 157 5.42 -16.31 15.44
N PRO A 158 4.13 -16.31 15.08
CA PRO A 158 3.13 -17.12 15.79
C PRO A 158 3.38 -18.62 15.60
#